data_AF-A0A354D6A3-F1
#
_entry.id   AF-A0A354D6A3-F1
#
_cell.length_a   1.000
_cell.length_b   1.000
_cell.length_c   1.000
_cell.angle_alpha   90.00
_cell.angle_beta   90.00
_cell.angle_gamma   90.00
#
_symmetry.space_group_name_H-M   'P 1'
#
loop_
_entity.id
_entity.type
_entity.pdbx_description
1 polymer ?
#
loop_
_entity_poly.entity_id
_entity_poly.type
_entity_poly.pdbx_seq_one_letter_code
_entity_poly.pdbx_strand_id
1 'polypeptide(L)'
;MLIGQDFGPPEKEELKGTIANVRKMNDGVEVMFHKNVDLEARDSQTDKNIVRYFELLGKNEIDKKKYPDLFFCNCNLGYRRDKYSGNMTRKILANDAAEIKSLIDIIEPENIICLGLDTSVVVIRTLLDKKFSCNRVSELIGTGEPYTYGETYIYPVAHPGYWGTSTRGEDNVIADWRRIRK
;
A
#
# COMPACT_ATOMS: atom_id res chain seq x y z
N MET A 1 9.11 0.57 2.95
CA MET A 1 7.99 -0.40 2.97
C MET A 1 6.69 0.29 2.58
N LEU A 2 5.88 -0.31 1.72
CA LEU A 2 4.52 0.13 1.40
C LEU A 2 3.52 -0.89 1.96
N ILE A 3 2.46 -0.40 2.59
CA ILE A 3 1.40 -1.22 3.17
C ILE A 3 0.06 -0.83 2.53
N GLY A 4 -0.51 -1.77 1.79
CA GLY A 4 -1.87 -1.71 1.22
C GLY A 4 -2.93 -2.35 2.12
N GLN A 5 -4.12 -2.52 1.58
CA GLN A 5 -5.27 -3.05 2.31
C GLN A 5 -5.30 -4.58 2.33
N ASP A 6 -5.42 -5.19 1.14
CA ASP A 6 -5.54 -6.63 0.90
C ASP A 6 -5.04 -6.95 -0.53
N PHE A 7 -5.10 -8.22 -0.93
CA PHE A 7 -4.72 -8.68 -2.28
C PHE A 7 -5.85 -8.65 -3.32
N GLY A 8 -7.04 -8.12 -2.97
CA GLY A 8 -8.21 -8.18 -3.85
C GLY A 8 -8.72 -9.60 -4.15
N PRO A 9 -9.67 -9.74 -5.10
CA PRO A 9 -10.21 -11.02 -5.53
C PRO A 9 -9.25 -11.80 -6.43
N PRO A 10 -8.85 -13.03 -6.06
CA PRO A 10 -7.82 -13.77 -6.77
C PRO A 10 -8.28 -14.18 -8.17
N GLU A 11 -9.58 -14.45 -8.38
CA GLU A 11 -10.11 -14.81 -9.69
C GLU A 11 -9.97 -13.66 -10.69
N LYS A 12 -10.08 -12.41 -10.22
CA LYS A 12 -9.93 -11.23 -11.09
C LYS A 12 -8.48 -10.87 -11.32
N GLU A 13 -7.63 -11.03 -10.31
CA GLU A 13 -6.18 -10.85 -10.44
C GLU A 13 -5.54 -11.95 -11.30
N GLU A 14 -6.14 -13.15 -11.36
CA GLU A 14 -5.75 -14.21 -12.29
C GLU A 14 -5.99 -13.80 -13.74
N LEU A 15 -7.15 -13.19 -14.04
CA LEU A 15 -7.48 -12.72 -15.39
C LEU A 15 -6.52 -11.64 -15.89
N LYS A 16 -5.92 -10.86 -14.98
CA LYS A 16 -4.89 -9.87 -15.29
C LYS A 16 -3.51 -10.48 -15.53
N GLY A 17 -3.28 -11.74 -15.13
CA GLY A 17 -1.98 -12.42 -15.20
C GLY A 17 -1.10 -12.23 -13.96
N THR A 18 -1.49 -11.37 -13.02
CA THR A 18 -0.74 -11.05 -11.81
C THR A 18 -0.53 -12.30 -10.94
N ILE A 19 -1.57 -13.08 -10.69
CA ILE A 19 -1.48 -14.30 -9.86
C ILE A 19 -0.58 -15.35 -10.50
N ALA A 20 -0.59 -15.48 -11.84
CA ALA A 20 0.32 -16.38 -12.54
C ALA A 20 1.79 -15.99 -12.35
N ASN A 21 2.09 -14.68 -12.29
CA ASN A 21 3.43 -14.20 -11.98
C ASN A 21 3.81 -14.45 -10.52
N VAL A 22 2.89 -14.27 -9.57
CA VAL A 22 3.12 -14.58 -8.15
C VAL A 22 3.47 -16.05 -7.95
N ARG A 23 2.74 -16.98 -8.60
CA ARG A 23 3.05 -18.41 -8.54
C ARG A 23 4.46 -18.72 -9.03
N LYS A 24 4.85 -18.15 -10.18
CA LYS A 24 6.23 -18.27 -10.71
C LYS A 24 7.28 -17.76 -9.73
N MET A 25 7.05 -16.61 -9.09
CA MET A 25 7.97 -16.09 -8.08
C MET A 25 8.10 -17.03 -6.88
N ASN A 26 6.99 -17.61 -6.41
CA ASN A 26 7.00 -18.58 -5.32
C ASN A 26 7.77 -19.86 -5.70
N ASP A 27 7.77 -20.22 -6.98
CA ASP A 27 8.58 -21.32 -7.53
C ASP A 27 10.05 -20.94 -7.78
N GLY A 28 10.47 -19.74 -7.36
CA GLY A 28 11.84 -19.24 -7.53
C GLY A 28 12.16 -18.71 -8.93
N VAL A 29 11.17 -18.59 -9.81
CA VAL A 29 11.36 -18.03 -11.16
C VAL A 29 11.45 -16.52 -11.07
N GLU A 30 12.53 -15.96 -11.63
CA GLU A 30 12.68 -14.52 -11.69
C GLU A 30 11.72 -13.89 -12.72
N VAL A 31 10.68 -13.25 -12.20
CA VAL A 31 9.68 -12.52 -12.97
C VAL A 31 9.26 -11.24 -12.24
N MET A 32 8.76 -10.24 -12.98
CA MET A 32 8.15 -9.03 -12.40
C MET A 32 6.66 -9.25 -12.13
N PHE A 33 6.12 -8.59 -11.10
CA PHE A 33 4.72 -8.72 -10.70
C PHE A 33 3.76 -8.35 -11.83
N HIS A 34 4.06 -7.25 -12.53
CA HIS A 34 3.29 -6.74 -13.66
C HIS A 34 3.77 -7.26 -15.04
N LYS A 35 4.56 -8.35 -15.11
CA LYS A 35 4.99 -8.88 -16.41
C LYS A 35 3.77 -9.29 -17.24
N ASN A 36 3.64 -8.71 -18.43
CA ASN A 36 2.52 -8.91 -19.35
C ASN A 36 1.14 -8.54 -18.77
N VAL A 37 1.09 -7.69 -17.74
CA VAL A 37 -0.15 -7.13 -17.20
C VAL A 37 -0.45 -5.81 -17.92
N ASP A 38 -1.69 -5.62 -18.37
CA ASP A 38 -2.13 -4.35 -18.96
C ASP A 38 -2.42 -3.33 -17.86
N LEU A 39 -1.46 -2.45 -17.60
CA LEU A 39 -1.59 -1.34 -16.64
C LEU A 39 -2.47 -0.19 -17.15
N GLU A 40 -2.80 -0.16 -18.44
CA GLU A 40 -3.73 0.81 -19.02
C GLU A 40 -5.19 0.36 -18.89
N ALA A 41 -5.42 -0.89 -18.49
CA ALA A 41 -6.76 -1.39 -18.19
C ALA A 41 -7.42 -0.58 -17.05
N ARG A 42 -8.73 -0.36 -17.18
CA ARG A 42 -9.51 0.47 -16.24
C ARG A 42 -9.42 0.00 -14.80
N ASP A 43 -9.28 -1.31 -14.59
CA ASP A 43 -9.19 -1.95 -13.28
C ASP A 43 -7.75 -2.06 -12.73
N SER A 44 -6.75 -1.53 -13.46
CA SER A 44 -5.35 -1.37 -13.06
C SER A 44 -5.01 0.04 -12.57
N GLN A 45 -6.01 0.92 -12.40
CA GLN A 45 -5.82 2.32 -12.02
C GLN A 45 -4.99 2.51 -10.74
N THR A 46 -5.19 1.64 -9.75
CA THR A 46 -4.45 1.67 -8.49
C THR A 46 -2.97 1.40 -8.73
N ASP A 47 -2.64 0.35 -9.48
CA ASP A 47 -1.26 -0.03 -9.79
C ASP A 47 -0.57 1.04 -10.64
N LYS A 48 -1.26 1.57 -11.66
CA LYS A 48 -0.77 2.68 -12.48
C LYS A 48 -0.43 3.92 -11.65
N ASN A 49 -1.28 4.27 -10.69
CA ASN A 49 -1.02 5.39 -9.80
C ASN A 49 0.14 5.12 -8.85
N ILE A 50 0.26 3.90 -8.30
CA ILE A 50 1.42 3.52 -7.48
C ILE A 50 2.72 3.68 -8.27
N VAL A 51 2.78 3.16 -9.51
CA VAL A 51 3.95 3.33 -10.39
C VAL A 51 4.32 4.80 -10.54
N ARG A 52 3.33 5.65 -10.91
CA ARG A 52 3.52 7.09 -11.08
C ARG A 52 3.98 7.79 -9.79
N TYR A 53 3.44 7.43 -8.64
CA TYR A 53 3.79 8.11 -7.39
C TYR A 53 5.19 7.74 -6.88
N PHE A 54 5.67 6.52 -7.15
CA PHE A 54 7.05 6.14 -6.84
C PHE A 54 8.09 6.89 -7.67
N GLU A 55 7.75 7.38 -8.87
CA GLU A 55 8.62 8.28 -9.65
C GLU A 55 8.95 9.57 -8.87
N LEU A 56 8.01 10.08 -8.06
CA LEU A 56 8.24 11.26 -7.20
C LEU A 56 9.33 11.00 -6.13
N LEU A 57 9.53 9.74 -5.77
CA LEU A 57 10.56 9.27 -4.84
C LEU A 57 11.86 8.88 -5.56
N GLY A 58 11.96 9.10 -6.88
CA GLY A 58 13.12 8.70 -7.69
C GLY A 58 13.15 7.20 -8.03
N LYS A 59 12.04 6.49 -7.80
CA LYS A 59 11.88 5.06 -8.07
C LYS A 59 11.08 4.88 -9.37
N ASN A 60 11.73 5.12 -10.50
CA ASN A 60 11.08 5.06 -11.81
C ASN A 60 10.82 3.61 -12.26
N GLU A 61 9.68 3.35 -12.88
CA GLU A 61 9.34 2.06 -13.52
C GLU A 61 9.43 0.85 -12.56
N ILE A 62 8.89 0.99 -11.34
CA ILE A 62 8.84 -0.10 -10.34
C ILE A 62 8.07 -1.34 -10.83
N ASP A 63 7.25 -1.20 -11.87
CA ASP A 63 6.56 -2.29 -12.56
C ASP A 63 7.50 -3.11 -13.46
N LYS A 64 8.62 -2.54 -13.90
CA LYS A 64 9.56 -3.16 -14.86
C LYS A 64 10.87 -3.61 -14.23
N LYS A 65 11.29 -3.02 -13.12
CA LYS A 65 12.52 -3.40 -12.43
C LYS A 65 12.36 -3.45 -10.91
N LYS A 66 13.17 -4.31 -10.28
CA LYS A 66 13.19 -4.46 -8.82
C LYS A 66 14.07 -3.39 -8.19
N TYR A 67 13.64 -2.94 -7.02
CA TYR A 67 14.42 -2.08 -6.14
C TYR A 67 14.67 -2.85 -4.84
N PRO A 68 15.94 -3.12 -4.47
CA PRO A 68 16.27 -3.96 -3.31
C PRO A 68 15.82 -3.34 -1.98
N ASP A 69 15.60 -2.03 -1.96
CA ASP A 69 15.15 -1.26 -0.81
C ASP A 69 13.62 -1.03 -0.76
N LEU A 70 12.87 -1.61 -1.70
CA LEU A 70 11.41 -1.59 -1.69
C LEU A 70 10.83 -2.92 -1.21
N PHE A 71 9.86 -2.81 -0.30
CA PHE A 71 9.09 -3.93 0.20
C PHE A 71 7.61 -3.57 0.17
N PHE A 72 6.77 -4.42 -0.43
CA PHE A 72 5.33 -4.24 -0.54
C PHE A 72 4.61 -5.28 0.29
N CYS A 73 3.62 -4.84 1.08
CA CYS A 73 2.79 -5.71 1.93
C CYS A 73 1.37 -5.15 2.03
N ASN A 74 0.48 -5.85 2.74
CA ASN A 74 -0.89 -5.45 3.01
C ASN A 74 -1.21 -5.67 4.49
N CYS A 75 -2.10 -4.87 5.08
CA CYS A 75 -2.55 -5.10 6.45
C CYS A 75 -3.28 -6.43 6.61
N ASN A 76 -4.05 -6.86 5.61
CA ASN A 76 -4.67 -8.17 5.55
C ASN A 76 -3.93 -9.02 4.52
N LEU A 77 -3.44 -10.18 4.96
CA LEU A 77 -2.65 -11.09 4.13
C LEU A 77 -3.51 -12.06 3.30
N GLY A 78 -4.81 -12.07 3.55
CA GLY A 78 -5.78 -12.86 2.81
C GLY A 78 -6.22 -12.23 1.49
N TYR A 79 -6.75 -13.08 0.63
CA TYR A 79 -7.47 -12.66 -0.55
C TYR A 79 -8.93 -12.34 -0.23
N ARG A 80 -9.47 -11.33 -0.90
CA ARG A 80 -10.87 -10.98 -0.79
C ARG A 80 -11.72 -11.90 -1.68
N ARG A 81 -13.00 -12.06 -1.35
CA ARG A 81 -14.00 -12.66 -2.26
C ARG A 81 -14.74 -11.59 -3.07
N ASP A 82 -15.07 -11.92 -4.31
CA ASP A 82 -16.01 -11.22 -5.21
C ASP A 82 -15.60 -9.82 -5.73
N LYS A 83 -15.53 -8.79 -4.88
CA LYS A 83 -15.48 -7.38 -5.31
C LYS A 83 -14.23 -6.64 -4.82
N TYR A 84 -13.60 -5.85 -5.70
CA TYR A 84 -12.44 -5.00 -5.35
C TYR A 84 -12.73 -3.92 -4.31
N SER A 85 -13.99 -3.50 -4.16
CA SER A 85 -14.37 -2.38 -3.28
C SER A 85 -15.41 -2.78 -2.25
N GLY A 86 -15.41 -2.05 -1.12
CA GLY A 86 -16.34 -2.23 -0.01
C GLY A 86 -15.92 -3.30 1.00
N ASN A 87 -16.55 -3.29 2.17
CA ASN A 87 -16.45 -4.31 3.23
C ASN A 87 -15.09 -4.55 3.89
N MET A 88 -14.05 -3.79 3.54
CA MET A 88 -12.75 -3.88 4.23
C MET A 88 -12.67 -2.93 5.41
N THR A 89 -13.24 -3.39 6.52
CA THR A 89 -13.30 -2.61 7.76
C THR A 89 -11.97 -2.65 8.51
N ARG A 90 -11.71 -1.65 9.35
CA ARG A 90 -10.57 -1.64 10.29
C ARG A 90 -10.47 -2.91 11.14
N LYS A 91 -11.61 -3.50 11.50
CA LYS A 91 -11.65 -4.75 12.27
C LYS A 91 -11.02 -5.91 11.48
N ILE A 92 -11.38 -6.03 10.21
CA ILE A 92 -10.86 -7.09 9.33
C ILE A 92 -9.39 -6.84 9.02
N LEU A 93 -9.01 -5.60 8.71
CA LEU A 93 -7.61 -5.22 8.48
C LEU A 93 -6.70 -5.47 9.70
N ALA A 94 -7.27 -5.47 10.91
CA ALA A 94 -6.52 -5.72 12.14
C ALA A 94 -6.36 -7.20 12.49
N ASN A 95 -6.91 -8.13 11.69
CA ASN A 95 -6.81 -9.56 11.97
C ASN A 95 -5.35 -10.05 11.97
N ASP A 96 -4.54 -9.53 11.05
CA ASP A 96 -3.13 -9.93 10.88
C ASP A 96 -2.16 -8.88 11.47
N ALA A 97 -2.64 -8.05 12.40
CA ALA A 97 -1.86 -6.93 12.94
C ALA A 97 -0.58 -7.40 13.67
N ALA A 98 -0.61 -8.56 14.32
CA ALA A 98 0.55 -9.11 15.02
C ALA A 98 1.65 -9.55 14.05
N GLU A 99 1.26 -10.15 12.93
CA GLU A 99 2.14 -10.57 11.83
C GLU A 99 2.75 -9.35 11.16
N ILE A 100 1.94 -8.31 10.91
CA ILE A 100 2.42 -7.05 10.34
C ILE A 100 3.41 -6.37 11.28
N LYS A 101 3.14 -6.32 12.59
CA LYS A 101 4.12 -5.79 13.55
C LYS A 101 5.42 -6.58 13.50
N SER A 102 5.34 -7.90 13.55
CA SER A 102 6.51 -8.78 13.54
C SER A 102 7.33 -8.58 12.26
N LEU A 103 6.67 -8.44 11.10
CA LEU A 103 7.32 -8.16 9.83
C LEU A 103 8.04 -6.80 9.82
N ILE A 104 7.40 -5.76 10.39
CA ILE A 104 8.01 -4.42 10.50
C ILE A 104 9.21 -4.44 11.44
N ASP A 105 9.11 -5.15 12.58
CA ASP A 105 10.23 -5.30 13.52
C ASP A 105 11.40 -6.10 12.93
N ILE A 106 11.15 -7.00 11.96
CA ILE A 106 12.21 -7.76 11.26
C ILE A 106 12.85 -6.93 10.15
N ILE A 107 12.04 -6.23 9.36
CA ILE A 107 12.52 -5.45 8.20
C ILE A 107 13.19 -4.14 8.65
N GLU A 108 12.75 -3.57 9.77
CA GLU A 108 13.18 -2.27 10.29
C GLU A 108 13.21 -1.17 9.19
N PRO A 109 12.09 -0.95 8.48
CA PRO A 109 12.09 -0.03 7.35
C PRO A 109 12.30 1.41 7.83
N GLU A 110 13.13 2.21 7.12
CA GLU A 110 13.22 3.66 7.41
C GLU A 110 11.85 4.34 7.23
N ASN A 111 11.13 3.96 6.17
CA ASN A 111 9.84 4.57 5.80
C ASN A 111 8.75 3.50 5.61
N ILE A 112 7.57 3.72 6.21
CA ILE A 112 6.33 2.99 5.96
C ILE A 112 5.33 3.92 5.27
N ILE A 113 4.88 3.56 4.07
CA ILE A 113 3.84 4.28 3.33
C ILE A 113 2.52 3.52 3.48
N CYS A 114 1.54 4.12 4.16
CA CYS A 114 0.24 3.48 4.40
C CYS A 114 -0.82 3.98 3.40
N LEU A 115 -1.34 3.08 2.57
CA LEU A 115 -2.31 3.42 1.54
C LEU A 115 -3.73 3.52 2.10
N GLY A 116 -4.19 4.74 2.34
CA GLY A 116 -5.56 5.05 2.76
C GLY A 116 -5.77 5.14 4.26
N LEU A 117 -6.94 5.68 4.64
CA LEU A 117 -7.32 5.99 6.02
C LEU A 117 -7.28 4.76 6.93
N ASP A 118 -7.98 3.69 6.56
CA ASP A 118 -8.17 2.54 7.45
C ASP A 118 -6.88 1.73 7.62
N THR A 119 -6.12 1.56 6.55
CA THR A 119 -4.77 0.96 6.59
C THR A 119 -3.89 1.71 7.58
N SER A 120 -3.82 3.03 7.44
CA SER A 120 -3.00 3.87 8.30
C SER A 120 -3.45 3.85 9.76
N VAL A 121 -4.76 3.90 10.02
CA VAL A 121 -5.30 3.81 11.39
C VAL A 121 -4.94 2.46 12.02
N VAL A 122 -5.00 1.36 11.26
CA VAL A 122 -4.62 0.03 11.77
C VAL A 122 -3.12 -0.05 12.05
N VAL A 123 -2.27 0.44 11.16
CA VAL A 123 -0.81 0.48 11.38
C VAL A 123 -0.46 1.32 12.62
N ILE A 124 -1.03 2.53 12.75
CA ILE A 124 -0.81 3.40 13.91
C ILE A 124 -1.32 2.73 15.20
N ARG A 125 -2.46 2.05 15.17
CA ARG A 125 -2.96 1.28 16.33
C ARG A 125 -2.04 0.16 16.75
N THR A 126 -1.44 -0.48 15.77
CA THR A 126 -0.58 -1.65 15.95
C THR A 126 0.76 -1.25 16.55
N LEU A 127 1.35 -0.15 16.06
CA LEU A 127 2.70 0.25 16.40
C LEU A 127 2.77 1.28 17.54
N LEU A 128 1.80 2.20 17.63
CA LEU A 128 1.93 3.41 18.45
C LEU A 128 0.89 3.47 19.57
N ASP A 129 -0.40 3.47 19.23
CA ASP A 129 -1.47 3.65 20.20
C ASP A 129 -2.71 2.84 19.81
N LYS A 130 -2.97 1.77 20.56
CA LYS A 130 -4.13 0.88 20.37
C LYS A 130 -5.48 1.61 20.37
N LYS A 131 -5.56 2.80 20.97
CA LYS A 131 -6.78 3.63 21.04
C LYS A 131 -6.87 4.68 19.94
N PHE A 132 -5.85 4.84 19.11
CA PHE A 132 -5.81 5.85 18.06
C PHE A 132 -7.06 5.77 17.16
N SER A 133 -7.59 6.92 16.79
CA SER A 133 -8.73 7.00 15.89
C SER A 133 -8.65 8.27 15.06
N CYS A 134 -8.91 8.13 13.76
CA CYS A 134 -9.10 9.24 12.86
C CYS A 134 -10.15 8.84 11.82
N ASN A 135 -10.94 9.79 11.34
CA ASN A 135 -12.04 9.51 10.41
C ASN A 135 -11.88 10.21 9.05
N ARG A 136 -10.81 10.99 8.86
CA ARG A 136 -10.55 11.74 7.63
C ARG A 136 -9.09 11.67 7.25
N VAL A 137 -8.80 11.40 5.97
CA VAL A 137 -7.42 11.37 5.46
C VAL A 137 -6.71 12.71 5.69
N SER A 138 -7.38 13.84 5.47
CA SER A 138 -6.76 15.16 5.68
C SER A 138 -6.39 15.43 7.14
N GLU A 139 -7.19 14.94 8.09
CA GLU A 139 -6.90 15.07 9.53
C GLU A 139 -5.73 14.17 9.93
N LEU A 140 -5.73 12.93 9.41
CA LEU A 140 -4.67 11.95 9.62
C LEU A 140 -3.31 12.43 9.09
N ILE A 141 -3.30 13.09 7.93
CA ILE A 141 -2.09 13.64 7.34
C ILE A 141 -1.68 14.93 8.06
N GLY A 142 -2.65 15.74 8.50
CA GLY A 142 -2.42 16.92 9.33
C GLY A 142 -1.42 17.90 8.70
N THR A 143 -0.33 18.17 9.41
CA THR A 143 0.76 19.06 8.98
C THR A 143 1.67 18.44 7.92
N GLY A 144 1.53 17.13 7.65
CA GLY A 144 2.43 16.37 6.78
C GLY A 144 3.60 15.72 7.51
N GLU A 145 3.78 15.97 8.81
CA GLU A 145 4.81 15.29 9.60
C GLU A 145 4.51 13.78 9.72
N PRO A 146 5.52 12.91 9.60
CA PRO A 146 5.33 11.48 9.82
C PRO A 146 5.00 11.17 11.28
N TYR A 147 4.28 10.08 11.49
CA TYR A 147 4.29 9.40 12.78
C TYR A 147 5.60 8.63 12.94
N THR A 148 6.06 8.41 14.17
CA THR A 148 7.35 7.75 14.44
C THR A 148 7.19 6.51 15.30
N TYR A 149 7.77 5.39 14.84
CA TYR A 149 7.89 4.14 15.60
C TYR A 149 9.38 3.79 15.69
N GLY A 150 10.03 4.12 16.83
CA GLY A 150 11.49 4.10 16.90
C GLY A 150 12.09 5.03 15.84
N GLU A 151 12.98 4.50 15.01
CA GLU A 151 13.60 5.21 13.89
C GLU A 151 12.78 5.13 12.58
N THR A 152 11.66 4.42 12.57
CA THR A 152 10.78 4.27 11.40
C THR A 152 9.79 5.43 11.29
N TYR A 153 9.75 6.08 10.13
CA TYR A 153 8.76 7.10 9.78
C TYR A 153 7.54 6.48 9.08
N ILE A 154 6.35 6.77 9.58
CA ILE A 154 5.08 6.28 9.06
C ILE A 154 4.35 7.43 8.38
N TYR A 155 4.09 7.26 7.09
CA TYR A 155 3.46 8.23 6.21
C TYR A 155 2.10 7.75 5.71
N PRO A 156 1.01 8.24 6.30
CA PRO A 156 -0.32 8.04 5.75
C PRO A 156 -0.48 8.78 4.42
N VAL A 157 -0.99 8.12 3.40
CA VAL A 157 -1.33 8.77 2.12
C VAL A 157 -2.76 8.41 1.71
N ALA A 158 -3.33 9.17 0.78
CA ALA A 158 -4.59 8.78 0.17
C ALA A 158 -4.44 7.43 -0.56
N HIS A 159 -5.50 6.63 -0.58
CA HIS A 159 -5.50 5.38 -1.34
C HIS A 159 -5.34 5.68 -2.84
N PRO A 160 -4.46 4.98 -3.59
CA PRO A 160 -4.14 5.33 -4.96
C PRO A 160 -5.23 4.93 -5.97
N GLY A 161 -6.31 4.27 -5.53
CA GLY A 161 -7.50 4.06 -6.35
C GLY A 161 -8.34 5.33 -6.57
N TYR A 162 -9.22 5.28 -7.57
CA TYR A 162 -10.02 6.42 -8.06
C TYR A 162 -10.65 7.28 -6.95
N TRP A 163 -11.35 6.67 -5.98
CA TRP A 163 -12.03 7.42 -4.93
C TRP A 163 -11.07 8.12 -3.97
N GLY A 164 -9.93 7.50 -3.66
CA GLY A 164 -8.95 8.07 -2.75
C GLY A 164 -8.26 9.27 -3.37
N THR A 165 -7.83 9.15 -4.62
CA THR A 165 -7.18 10.25 -5.36
C THR A 165 -8.15 11.39 -5.64
N SER A 166 -9.37 11.09 -6.11
CA SER A 166 -10.39 12.10 -6.38
C SER A 166 -10.81 12.87 -5.13
N THR A 167 -10.98 12.18 -3.99
CA THR A 167 -11.37 12.83 -2.73
C THR A 167 -10.25 13.70 -2.14
N ARG A 168 -8.99 13.26 -2.25
CA ARG A 168 -7.84 14.02 -1.76
C ARG A 168 -7.51 15.22 -2.66
N GLY A 169 -7.75 15.08 -3.97
CA GLY A 169 -7.34 16.03 -5.00
C GLY A 169 -5.89 15.77 -5.44
N GLU A 170 -5.65 15.75 -6.74
CA GLU A 170 -4.37 15.33 -7.34
C GLU A 170 -3.18 16.11 -6.79
N ASP A 171 -3.28 17.44 -6.66
CA ASP A 171 -2.19 18.28 -6.15
C ASP A 171 -1.81 17.92 -4.71
N ASN A 172 -2.82 17.63 -3.87
CA ASN A 172 -2.59 17.21 -2.49
C ASN A 172 -1.98 15.81 -2.44
N VAL A 173 -2.40 14.88 -3.31
CA VAL A 173 -1.77 13.55 -3.39
C VAL A 173 -0.30 13.70 -3.77
N ILE A 174 0.02 14.50 -4.78
CA ILE A 174 1.41 14.75 -5.18
C ILE A 174 2.21 15.35 -4.02
N ALA A 175 1.64 16.31 -3.28
CA ALA A 175 2.27 16.89 -2.10
C ALA A 175 2.51 15.84 -1.00
N ASP A 176 1.52 14.98 -0.72
CA ASP A 176 1.61 13.91 0.28
C ASP A 176 2.74 12.92 -0.03
N TRP A 177 2.98 12.62 -1.31
CA TRP A 177 4.07 11.73 -1.71
C TRP A 177 5.43 12.44 -1.70
N ARG A 178 5.50 13.71 -2.12
CA ARG A 178 6.76 14.47 -2.15
C ARG A 178 7.39 14.72 -0.78
N ARG A 179 6.60 14.71 0.29
CA ARG A 179 7.09 14.87 1.67
C ARG A 179 7.69 13.59 2.28
N ILE A 180 7.58 12.44 1.60
CA ILE A 180 8.19 11.20 2.07
C ILE A 180 9.70 11.31 1.90
N ARG A 181 10.44 10.95 2.95
CA ARG A 181 11.92 10.95 2.94
C ARG A 181 12.46 10.00 1.86
N LYS A 182 13.53 10.42 1.21
CA LYS A 182 14.20 9.71 0.11
C LYS A 182 15.43 8.98 0.61
#